data_AF-A0A842SML0-F1
#
_entry.id   AF-A0A842SML0-F1
#
_cell.length_a   1.000
_cell.length_b   1.000
_cell.length_c   1.000
_cell.angle_alpha   90.00
_cell.angle_beta   90.00
_cell.angle_gamma   90.00
#
_symmetry.space_group_name_H-M   'P 1'
#
loop_
_entity.id
_entity.type
_entity.pdbx_description
1 polymer ?
#
loop_
_entity_poly.entity_id
_entity_poly.type
_entity_poly.pdbx_seq_one_letter_code
_entity_poly.pdbx_strand_id
1 'polypeptide(L)' 'MRRPVLLFVVLLLLVGCDDFKPAEKPDLDNVTLCSAEVMVCPDGSYVSRDPEHNCDFKPCLETGYGDPTQEWGEGELE' A
#
# COMPACT_ATOMS: atom_id res chain seq x y z
N MET A 1 -9.31 55.34 -20.19
CA MET A 1 -9.91 53.99 -20.34
C MET A 1 -8.84 52.96 -20.72
N ARG A 2 -7.80 52.81 -19.89
CA ARG A 2 -6.69 51.89 -20.16
C ARG A 2 -6.28 51.32 -18.81
N ARG A 3 -6.15 50.00 -18.73
CA ARG A 3 -5.65 49.18 -17.61
C ARG A 3 -6.63 48.42 -16.68
N PRO A 4 -7.95 48.27 -16.93
CA PRO A 4 -8.71 47.27 -16.17
C PRO A 4 -8.30 45.84 -16.58
N VAL A 5 -8.05 45.61 -17.88
CA VAL A 5 -7.60 44.30 -18.41
C VAL A 5 -6.23 43.91 -17.85
N LEU A 6 -5.30 44.86 -17.76
CA LEU A 6 -3.96 44.59 -17.22
C LEU A 6 -4.02 44.24 -15.72
N LEU A 7 -4.89 44.91 -14.96
CA LEU A 7 -5.12 44.58 -13.55
C LEU A 7 -5.77 43.20 -13.40
N PHE A 8 -6.75 42.85 -14.23
CA PHE A 8 -7.35 41.51 -14.22
C PHE A 8 -6.34 40.41 -14.58
N VAL A 9 -5.48 40.62 -15.58
CA VAL A 9 -4.43 39.65 -15.94
C VAL A 9 -3.40 39.51 -14.82
N VAL A 10 -2.97 40.62 -14.19
CA VAL A 10 -2.07 40.56 -13.04
C VAL A 10 -2.72 39.85 -11.87
N LEU A 11 -4.01 40.08 -11.60
CA LEU A 11 -4.75 39.42 -10.52
C LEU A 11 -4.92 37.92 -10.79
N LEU A 12 -5.13 37.51 -12.05
CA LEU A 12 -5.14 36.11 -12.48
C LEU A 12 -3.75 35.44 -12.38
N LEU A 13 -2.66 36.18 -12.58
CA LEU A 13 -1.30 35.67 -12.40
C LEU A 13 -0.87 35.61 -10.93
N LEU A 14 -1.39 36.51 -10.08
CA LEU A 14 -1.12 36.53 -8.64
C LEU A 14 -1.96 35.52 -7.85
N VAL A 15 -3.16 35.19 -8.34
CA VAL A 15 -4.04 34.14 -7.76
C VAL A 15 -3.84 32.80 -8.48
N GLY A 16 -3.17 32.78 -9.64
CA GLY A 16 -3.01 31.60 -10.47
C GLY A 16 -1.65 30.94 -10.33
N CYS A 17 -1.55 30.00 -9.39
CA CYS A 17 -0.96 28.66 -9.51
C CYS A 17 -0.81 28.12 -8.09
N ASP A 18 -1.92 27.89 -7.40
CA ASP A 18 -1.88 27.02 -6.23
C ASP A 18 -1.42 25.64 -6.71
N ASP A 19 -0.32 25.18 -6.13
CA ASP A 19 0.27 23.85 -6.27
C ASP A 19 -0.83 22.78 -6.32
N PHE A 20 -1.13 22.27 -7.51
CA PHE A 20 -1.74 20.96 -7.66
C PHE A 20 -0.72 19.95 -7.14
N LYS A 21 -0.68 19.77 -5.81
CA LYS A 21 0.07 18.69 -5.18
C LYS A 21 -0.46 17.39 -5.79
N PRO A 22 0.31 16.70 -6.65
CA PRO A 22 -0.10 15.40 -7.13
C PRO A 22 -0.21 14.52 -5.90
N ALA A 23 -1.25 13.68 -5.83
CA ALA A 23 -1.33 12.65 -4.81
C ALA A 23 0.03 11.94 -4.76
N GLU A 24 0.67 11.99 -3.59
CA GLU A 24 1.96 11.37 -3.33
C GLU A 24 1.74 9.86 -3.53
N LYS A 25 2.09 9.39 -4.72
CA LYS A 25 2.10 7.97 -5.07
C LYS A 25 3.05 7.32 -4.06
N PRO A 26 2.61 6.31 -3.28
CA PRO A 26 3.52 5.61 -2.40
C PRO A 26 4.67 5.10 -3.27
N ASP A 27 5.88 5.39 -2.83
CA ASP A 27 7.08 5.01 -3.56
C ASP A 27 7.10 3.47 -3.62
N LEU A 28 6.87 2.95 -4.83
CA LEU A 28 6.72 1.52 -5.13
C LEU A 28 8.10 0.83 -5.16
N ASP A 29 9.14 1.54 -4.73
CA ASP A 29 10.53 1.11 -4.67
C ASP A 29 10.79 0.15 -3.50
N ASN A 30 9.88 0.04 -2.52
CA ASN A 30 10.00 -0.92 -1.42
C ASN A 30 8.77 -1.83 -1.24
N VAL A 31 8.13 -2.25 -2.33
CA VAL A 31 7.17 -3.37 -2.29
C VAL A 31 7.86 -4.60 -2.86
N THR A 32 8.29 -5.53 -2.00
CA THR A 32 8.73 -6.86 -2.43
C THR A 32 7.54 -7.54 -3.09
N LEU A 33 7.61 -7.76 -4.40
CA LEU A 33 6.57 -8.45 -5.16
C LEU A 33 6.89 -9.94 -5.22
N CYS A 34 5.99 -10.77 -4.70
CA CYS A 34 6.07 -12.21 -4.81
C CYS A 34 5.27 -12.76 -5.99
N SER A 35 5.56 -14.00 -6.39
CA SER A 35 4.71 -14.73 -7.35
C SER A 35 3.27 -14.82 -6.82
N ALA A 36 2.28 -14.70 -7.71
CA ALA A 36 0.86 -14.78 -7.39
C ALA A 36 0.37 -16.23 -7.18
N GLU A 37 1.27 -17.13 -6.82
CA GLU A 37 0.98 -18.53 -6.54
C GLU A 37 0.20 -18.69 -5.25
N VAL A 38 -0.71 -19.67 -5.26
CA VAL A 38 -1.52 -20.05 -4.10
C VAL A 38 -1.31 -21.52 -3.81
N MET A 39 -1.27 -21.87 -2.53
CA MET A 39 -1.24 -23.25 -2.04
C MET A 39 -2.57 -23.57 -1.39
N VAL A 40 -3.09 -24.77 -1.66
CA VAL A 40 -4.31 -25.27 -1.02
C VAL A 40 -3.93 -25.98 0.26
N CYS A 41 -4.53 -25.56 1.36
CA CYS A 41 -4.35 -26.15 2.68
C CYS A 41 -5.21 -27.42 2.85
N PRO A 42 -4.88 -28.30 3.81
CA PRO A 42 -5.65 -29.53 4.07
C PRO A 42 -7.11 -29.30 4.45
N ASP A 43 -7.45 -28.13 5.00
CA ASP A 43 -8.82 -27.71 5.32
C ASP A 43 -9.60 -27.19 4.08
N GLY A 44 -8.91 -27.05 2.94
CA GLY A 44 -9.45 -26.51 1.70
C GLY A 44 -9.32 -24.99 1.57
N SER A 45 -8.72 -24.30 2.55
CA SER A 45 -8.38 -22.88 2.43
C SER A 45 -7.18 -22.65 1.49
N TYR A 46 -6.91 -21.39 1.18
CA TYR A 46 -5.82 -20.98 0.29
C TYR A 46 -4.89 -20.03 1.02
N VAL A 47 -3.58 -20.24 0.86
CA VAL A 47 -2.52 -19.35 1.37
C VAL A 47 -1.67 -18.83 0.22
N SER A 48 -1.26 -17.56 0.32
CA SER A 48 -0.40 -16.88 -0.64
C SER A 48 1.02 -16.71 -0.08
N ARG A 49 1.95 -16.32 -0.95
CA ARG A 49 3.32 -15.96 -0.58
C ARG A 49 3.38 -14.67 0.23
N ASP A 50 4.33 -14.60 1.16
CA ASP A 50 4.56 -13.47 2.05
C ASP A 50 5.82 -12.68 1.65
N PRO A 51 5.68 -11.41 1.21
CA PRO A 51 6.81 -10.56 0.84
C PRO A 51 7.75 -10.22 2.00
N GLU A 52 7.31 -10.32 3.25
CA GLU A 52 8.14 -10.06 4.43
C GLU A 52 9.02 -11.27 4.80
N HIS A 53 8.68 -12.46 4.29
CA HIS A 53 9.33 -13.73 4.61
C HIS A 53 9.87 -14.42 3.36
N ASN A 54 10.68 -13.70 2.57
CA ASN A 54 11.32 -14.24 1.35
C ASN A 54 10.35 -14.87 0.33
N CYS A 55 9.10 -14.40 0.30
CA CYS A 55 8.04 -14.98 -0.51
C CYS A 55 7.67 -16.43 -0.16
N ASP A 56 7.89 -16.87 1.08
CA ASP A 56 7.42 -18.16 1.57
C ASP A 56 5.88 -18.17 1.74
N PHE A 57 5.26 -19.36 1.69
CA PHE A 57 3.83 -19.48 1.91
C PHE A 57 3.47 -19.29 3.38
N LYS A 58 2.41 -18.52 3.64
CA LYS A 58 1.86 -18.41 5.01
C LYS A 58 1.41 -19.79 5.52
N PRO A 59 1.53 -20.06 6.83
CA PRO A 59 1.07 -21.32 7.40
C PRO A 59 -0.44 -21.47 7.23
N CYS A 60 -0.89 -22.72 7.07
CA CYS A 60 -2.31 -23.03 7.10
C CYS A 60 -2.86 -22.84 8.51
N LEU A 61 -3.99 -22.15 8.64
CA LEU A 61 -4.70 -22.06 9.91
C LEU A 61 -5.38 -23.40 10.17
N GLU A 62 -4.76 -24.27 10.97
CA GLU A 62 -5.39 -25.51 11.39
C GLU A 62 -6.58 -25.18 12.32
N THR A 63 -7.78 -25.24 11.76
CA THR A 63 -9.07 -25.35 12.44
C THR A 63 -9.68 -24.06 13.02
N GLY A 64 -10.64 -23.48 12.27
CA GLY A 64 -11.97 -23.12 12.78
C GLY A 64 -12.17 -21.92 13.71
N TYR A 65 -11.12 -21.31 14.26
CA TYR A 65 -11.23 -20.01 14.94
C TYR A 65 -10.00 -19.23 14.53
N GLY A 66 -10.15 -18.34 13.55
CA GLY A 66 -9.10 -17.40 13.21
C GLY A 66 -8.80 -16.60 14.47
N ASP A 67 -7.71 -16.95 15.14
CA ASP A 67 -7.13 -16.07 16.13
C ASP A 67 -6.49 -14.93 15.35
N PRO A 68 -7.01 -13.69 15.44
CA PRO A 68 -6.43 -12.55 14.76
C PRO A 68 -5.06 -12.15 15.34
N THR A 69 -4.51 -12.89 16.30
CA THR A 69 -3.19 -12.67 16.88
C THR A 69 -2.08 -13.59 16.35
N GLN A 70 -2.13 -13.97 15.07
CA GLN A 70 -0.87 -14.25 14.35
C GLN A 70 -0.20 -12.93 13.93
N GLU A 71 0.02 -12.08 14.93
CA GLU A 71 1.20 -11.27 15.03
C GLU A 71 2.32 -12.27 15.30
N TRP A 72 3.19 -12.44 14.29
CA TRP A 72 4.29 -13.38 14.24
C TRP A 72 4.85 -13.69 15.62
N GLY A 73 4.61 -14.92 16.07
CA GLY A 73 5.05 -15.38 17.37
C GLY A 73 6.55 -15.18 17.52
N GLU A 74 6.90 -14.14 18.27
CA GLU A 74 8.03 -14.13 19.18
C GLU A 74 7.79 -15.21 20.25
N GLY A 75 7.89 -16.46 19.80
CA GLY A 75 8.17 -17.61 20.65
C GLY A 75 9.67 -17.74 20.75
N GLU A 76 10.24 -17.06 21.74
CA GLU A 76 11.58 -17.31 22.26
C GLU A 76 11.77 -18.82 22.47
N LEU A 77 12.67 -19.42 21.69
CA LEU A 77 13.27 -20.71 22.02
C LEU A 77 14.72 -20.42 22.44
N GLU A 78 14.89 -19.91 23.66
CA GLU A 78 16.08 -20.23 24.47
C GLU A 78 15.79 -21.51 25.28
#